data_AF-A0A0F9M8T1-F1
#
_entry.id   AF-A0A0F9M8T1-F1
#
_cell.length_a   1.000
_cell.length_b   1.000
_cell.length_c   1.000
_cell.angle_alpha   90.00
_cell.angle_beta   90.00
_cell.angle_gamma   90.00
#
_symmetry.space_group_name_H-M   'P 1'
#
loop_
_entity.id
_entity.type
_entity.pdbx_description
1 polymer ?
#
loop_
_entity_poly.entity_id
_entity_poly.type
_entity_poly.pdbx_seq_one_letter_code
_entity_poly.pdbx_strand_id
1 'polypeptide(L)'
;MNNKRDTLDYDIDGLVIKGKAIDLEDMKRARPMSQIAFKFQAEVIETKVLDVEWSISGHNYTPVAIVESVRLMGTTVSRASLANPNLIQDLKLKIGSEVFISKRGDIIPKIETVINSPAEAKDIIAPTVCEVCNTNLSHEGTRLYCPNELCSKRIYHRLRKWIKKLNIKYFSE
;
A
#
# COMPACT_ATOMS: atom_id res chain seq x y z
N MET A 1 16.94 -19.53 10.62
CA MET A 1 15.54 -20.02 10.62
C MET A 1 14.93 -20.19 9.23
N ASN A 2 15.54 -19.71 8.13
CA ASN A 2 14.93 -19.77 6.78
C ASN A 2 15.00 -21.15 6.07
N ASN A 3 15.90 -22.06 6.43
CA ASN A 3 16.14 -23.27 5.61
C ASN A 3 15.08 -24.38 5.67
N LYS A 4 14.08 -24.32 6.56
CA LYS A 4 13.03 -25.37 6.63
C LYS A 4 11.68 -24.94 6.05
N ARG A 5 11.50 -23.66 5.73
CA ARG A 5 10.24 -23.17 5.18
C ARG A 5 10.00 -23.78 3.80
N ASP A 6 11.01 -23.70 2.94
CA ASP A 6 10.92 -24.12 1.54
C ASP A 6 10.86 -25.65 1.36
N THR A 7 11.06 -26.41 2.45
CA THR A 7 10.97 -27.88 2.45
C THR A 7 9.59 -28.40 2.85
N LEU A 8 8.66 -27.52 3.24
CA LEU A 8 7.30 -27.91 3.61
C LEU A 8 6.45 -28.02 2.34
N ASP A 9 5.56 -29.01 2.30
CA ASP A 9 4.60 -29.20 1.21
C ASP A 9 3.45 -28.16 1.23
N TYR A 10 3.58 -27.12 2.05
CA TYR A 10 2.58 -26.08 2.27
C TYR A 10 3.23 -24.75 2.66
N ASP A 11 2.56 -23.65 2.30
CA ASP A 11 3.01 -22.31 2.64
C ASP A 11 2.75 -21.98 4.12
N ILE A 12 3.72 -21.29 4.73
CA ILE A 12 3.58 -20.68 6.06
C ILE A 12 4.11 -19.24 6.03
N ASP A 13 3.47 -18.33 6.75
CA ASP A 13 3.85 -16.90 6.83
C ASP A 13 4.53 -16.54 8.17
N GLY A 14 4.66 -17.50 9.07
CA GLY A 14 5.29 -17.33 10.38
C GLY A 14 5.08 -18.50 11.33
N LEU A 15 5.27 -18.23 12.61
CA LEU A 15 5.03 -19.15 13.71
C LEU A 15 4.07 -18.51 14.71
N VAL A 16 3.20 -19.31 15.33
CA VAL A 16 2.41 -18.86 16.48
C VAL A 16 3.10 -19.32 17.75
N ILE A 17 3.51 -18.37 18.58
CA ILE A 17 4.04 -18.63 19.92
C ILE A 17 2.86 -18.52 20.87
N LYS A 18 2.59 -19.57 21.65
CA LYS A 18 1.50 -19.59 22.64
C LYS A 18 1.96 -20.18 23.96
N GLY A 19 1.32 -19.78 25.05
CA GLY A 19 1.49 -20.41 26.35
C GLY A 19 1.19 -21.91 26.31
N LYS A 20 1.85 -22.68 27.18
CA LYS A 20 1.64 -24.14 27.26
C LYS A 20 0.25 -24.50 27.79
N ALA A 21 -0.27 -23.73 28.74
CA ALA A 21 -1.63 -23.87 29.24
C ALA A 21 -2.59 -23.04 28.40
N ILE A 22 -3.79 -23.58 28.13
CA ILE A 22 -4.83 -22.90 27.37
C ILE A 22 -5.63 -22.01 28.34
N ASP A 23 -5.62 -20.70 28.10
CA ASP A 23 -6.51 -19.75 28.77
C ASP A 23 -7.78 -19.56 27.91
N LEU A 24 -8.87 -20.20 28.33
CA LEU A 24 -10.15 -20.16 27.61
C LEU A 24 -10.81 -18.77 27.64
N GLU A 25 -10.54 -17.94 28.65
CA GLU A 25 -11.08 -16.59 28.71
C GLU A 25 -10.32 -15.65 27.76
N ASP A 26 -8.99 -15.82 27.65
CA ASP A 26 -8.18 -15.08 26.68
C ASP A 26 -8.55 -15.47 25.23
N MET A 27 -8.86 -16.75 24.97
CA MET A 27 -9.28 -17.23 23.64
C MET A 27 -10.60 -16.62 23.13
N LYS A 28 -11.49 -16.17 24.02
CA LYS A 28 -12.75 -15.51 23.63
C LYS A 28 -12.53 -14.11 23.04
N ARG A 29 -11.32 -13.55 23.19
CA ARG A 29 -10.99 -12.21 22.68
C ARG A 29 -10.72 -12.27 21.18
N ALA A 30 -11.12 -11.22 20.46
CA ALA A 30 -10.76 -11.06 19.05
C ALA A 30 -9.24 -10.96 18.82
N ARG A 31 -8.49 -10.52 19.84
CA ARG A 31 -7.02 -10.50 19.88
C ARG A 31 -6.54 -11.02 21.24
N PRO A 32 -6.28 -12.34 21.35
CA PRO A 32 -5.77 -12.96 22.57
C PRO A 32 -4.40 -12.38 22.97
N MET A 33 -4.11 -12.31 24.27
CA MET A 33 -2.87 -11.75 24.81
C MET A 33 -1.78 -12.80 25.09
N SER A 34 -2.16 -14.06 25.30
CA SER A 34 -1.25 -15.17 25.66
C SER A 34 -0.62 -15.88 24.46
N GLN A 35 -0.82 -15.33 23.26
CA GLN A 35 -0.28 -15.84 22.00
C GLN A 35 0.06 -14.71 21.03
N ILE A 36 1.09 -14.91 20.23
CA ILE A 36 1.54 -13.97 19.21
C ILE A 36 1.92 -14.69 17.92
N ALA A 37 1.51 -14.12 16.78
CA ALA A 37 1.99 -14.56 15.47
C ALA A 37 3.31 -13.85 15.14
N PHE A 38 4.40 -14.61 15.15
CA PHE A 38 5.72 -14.16 14.75
C PHE A 38 5.91 -14.44 13.26
N LYS A 39 5.65 -13.41 12.43
CA LYS A 39 5.75 -13.54 10.97
C LYS A 39 7.20 -13.57 10.50
N PHE A 40 7.47 -14.30 9.42
CA PHE A 40 8.76 -14.22 8.75
C PHE A 40 9.00 -12.81 8.22
N GLN A 41 10.27 -12.44 8.05
CA GLN A 41 10.59 -11.22 7.33
C GLN A 41 10.03 -11.32 5.92
N ALA A 42 9.36 -10.25 5.49
CA ALA A 42 8.86 -10.17 4.13
C ALA A 42 10.04 -10.35 3.16
N GLU A 43 9.84 -11.11 2.10
CA GLU A 43 10.78 -11.13 0.99
C GLU A 43 10.90 -9.70 0.46
N VAL A 44 12.13 -9.20 0.39
CA VAL A 44 12.43 -7.88 -0.13
C VAL A 44 13.26 -8.06 -1.39
N ILE A 45 12.84 -7.42 -2.47
CA ILE A 45 13.59 -7.42 -3.73
C ILE A 45 13.94 -6.00 -4.14
N GLU A 46 15.09 -5.87 -4.79
CA GLU A 46 15.55 -4.62 -5.38
C GLU A 46 14.89 -4.40 -6.75
N THR A 47 14.49 -3.16 -7.02
CA THR A 47 13.99 -2.71 -8.32
C THR A 47 14.24 -1.21 -8.48
N LYS A 48 13.93 -0.67 -9.67
CA LYS A 48 14.05 0.75 -9.98
C LYS A 48 12.67 1.40 -10.12
N VAL A 49 12.50 2.59 -9.55
CA VAL A 49 11.30 3.42 -9.78
C VAL A 49 11.40 4.08 -11.16
N LEU A 50 10.42 3.79 -12.01
CA LEU A 50 10.32 4.32 -13.37
C LEU A 50 9.48 5.59 -13.43
N ASP A 51 8.41 5.65 -12.63
CA ASP A 51 7.51 6.81 -12.55
C ASP A 51 6.67 6.77 -11.26
N VAL A 52 5.92 7.84 -10.98
CA VAL A 52 4.91 7.87 -9.92
C VAL A 52 3.60 8.42 -10.48
N GLU A 53 2.54 7.62 -10.37
CA GLU A 53 1.20 8.05 -10.70
C GLU A 53 0.40 8.37 -9.43
N TRP A 54 -0.64 9.19 -9.58
CA TRP A 54 -1.53 9.58 -8.49
C TRP A 54 -2.89 8.93 -8.67
N SER A 55 -3.11 7.83 -7.96
CA SER A 55 -4.39 7.13 -7.95
C SER A 55 -5.44 7.95 -7.22
N ILE A 56 -6.58 8.19 -7.86
CA ILE A 56 -7.63 9.06 -7.31
C ILE A 56 -8.82 8.23 -6.87
N SER A 57 -9.07 8.21 -5.55
CA SER A 57 -10.21 7.51 -4.94
C SER A 57 -11.09 8.49 -4.19
N GLY A 58 -12.27 8.73 -4.74
CA GLY A 58 -13.20 9.76 -4.25
C GLY A 58 -12.62 11.15 -4.40
N HIS A 59 -12.09 11.70 -3.31
CA HIS A 59 -11.41 13.00 -3.31
C HIS A 59 -9.93 12.89 -2.94
N ASN A 60 -9.43 11.71 -2.59
CA ASN A 60 -8.04 11.49 -2.18
C ASN A 60 -7.16 11.14 -3.37
N TYR A 61 -5.93 11.66 -3.34
CA TYR A 61 -4.86 11.38 -4.28
C TYR A 61 -3.79 10.56 -3.53
N THR A 62 -3.57 9.33 -3.97
CA THR A 62 -2.62 8.41 -3.34
C THR A 62 -1.51 8.09 -4.34
N PRO A 63 -0.24 8.32 -3.98
CA PRO A 63 0.87 8.02 -4.88
C PRO A 63 1.09 6.52 -5.02
N VAL A 64 1.34 6.07 -6.24
CA VAL A 64 1.70 4.70 -6.60
C VAL A 64 2.95 4.74 -7.46
N ALA A 65 4.01 4.07 -7.01
CA ALA A 65 5.24 3.94 -7.77
C ALA A 65 5.05 2.92 -8.89
N ILE A 66 5.41 3.30 -10.11
CA ILE A 66 5.63 2.39 -11.22
C ILE A 66 7.08 1.94 -11.13
N VAL A 67 7.31 0.64 -11.06
CA VAL A 67 8.64 0.06 -10.89
C VAL A 67 8.99 -0.84 -12.07
N GLU A 68 10.29 -1.03 -12.28
CA GLU A 68 10.77 -2.05 -13.18
C GLU A 68 10.23 -3.42 -12.75
N SER A 69 9.75 -4.20 -13.72
CA SER A 69 9.01 -5.43 -13.42
C SER A 69 9.92 -6.48 -12.80
N VAL A 70 9.57 -6.93 -11.59
CA VAL A 70 10.35 -7.92 -10.85
C VAL A 70 9.46 -9.06 -10.36
N ARG A 71 10.03 -10.26 -10.23
CA ARG A 71 9.34 -11.39 -9.60
C ARG A 71 9.48 -11.30 -8.09
N LEU A 72 8.35 -11.26 -7.39
CA LEU A 72 8.28 -11.23 -5.93
C LEU A 72 7.20 -12.20 -5.46
N MET A 73 7.58 -13.19 -4.66
CA MET A 73 6.69 -14.26 -4.18
C MET A 73 5.87 -14.91 -5.30
N GLY A 74 6.54 -15.35 -6.37
CA GLY A 74 5.91 -16.06 -7.50
C GLY A 74 5.04 -15.20 -8.44
N THR A 75 4.85 -13.91 -8.16
CA THR A 75 4.10 -12.98 -9.03
C THR A 75 4.99 -11.88 -9.59
N THR A 76 4.63 -11.35 -10.76
CA THR A 76 5.28 -10.17 -11.33
C THR A 76 4.68 -8.90 -10.73
N VAL A 77 5.54 -8.06 -10.16
CA VAL A 77 5.17 -6.75 -9.60
C VAL A 77 5.75 -5.65 -10.48
N SER A 78 4.89 -4.73 -10.92
CA SER A 78 5.24 -3.52 -11.67
C SER A 78 4.74 -2.23 -11.00
N ARG A 79 4.00 -2.36 -9.90
CA ARG A 79 3.36 -1.27 -9.18
C ARG A 79 3.51 -1.48 -7.68
N ALA A 80 3.91 -0.46 -6.96
CA ALA A 80 4.08 -0.49 -5.51
C ALA A 80 3.44 0.72 -4.85
N SER A 81 2.75 0.48 -3.73
CA SER A 81 2.12 1.55 -2.95
C SER A 81 3.17 2.38 -2.23
N LEU A 82 3.01 3.70 -2.30
CA LEU A 82 3.72 4.66 -1.46
C LEU A 82 2.90 5.06 -0.22
N ALA A 83 1.71 4.48 -0.03
CA ALA A 83 0.77 4.71 1.07
C ALA A 83 0.22 6.14 1.20
N ASN A 84 1.08 7.16 1.25
CA ASN A 84 0.73 8.56 1.39
C ASN A 84 1.79 9.48 0.72
N PRO A 85 1.47 10.77 0.50
CA PRO A 85 2.40 11.73 -0.12
C PRO A 85 3.70 11.92 0.64
N ASN A 86 3.66 12.03 1.98
CA ASN A 86 4.85 12.27 2.80
C ASN A 86 5.90 11.18 2.68
N LEU A 87 5.51 9.92 2.44
CA LEU A 87 6.48 8.84 2.30
C LEU A 87 7.51 9.11 1.20
N ILE A 88 7.12 9.83 0.14
CA ILE A 88 8.05 10.25 -0.93
C ILE A 88 9.18 11.11 -0.34
N GLN A 89 8.85 12.08 0.51
CA GLN A 89 9.81 12.98 1.14
C GLN A 89 10.62 12.28 2.23
N ASP A 90 9.95 11.48 3.07
CA ASP A 90 10.57 10.73 4.16
C ASP A 90 11.65 9.78 3.65
N LEU A 91 11.38 9.10 2.53
CA LEU A 91 12.33 8.20 1.87
C LEU A 91 13.32 8.93 0.97
N LYS A 92 13.16 10.24 0.75
CA LYS A 92 13.88 11.02 -0.28
C LYS A 92 13.81 10.37 -1.66
N LEU A 93 12.64 9.82 -1.97
CA LEU A 93 12.41 9.07 -3.20
C LEU A 93 12.41 9.98 -4.42
N LYS A 94 13.00 9.49 -5.52
CA LYS A 94 13.02 10.14 -6.82
C LYS A 94 12.63 9.17 -7.92
N ILE A 95 12.22 9.70 -9.06
CA ILE A 95 12.08 8.91 -10.28
C ILE A 95 13.48 8.52 -10.74
N GLY A 96 13.72 7.22 -10.90
CA GLY A 96 15.03 6.63 -11.18
C GLY A 96 15.73 6.05 -9.95
N SER A 97 15.20 6.22 -8.73
CA SER A 97 15.78 5.61 -7.52
C SER A 97 15.74 4.08 -7.57
N GLU A 98 16.80 3.45 -7.09
CA GLU A 98 16.85 2.04 -6.72
C GLU A 98 16.22 1.87 -5.34
N VAL A 99 15.30 0.92 -5.21
CA VAL A 99 14.45 0.76 -4.04
C VAL A 99 14.30 -0.70 -3.68
N PHE A 100 14.08 -0.93 -2.39
CA PHE A 100 13.61 -2.20 -1.88
C PHE A 100 12.08 -2.22 -1.85
N ILE A 101 11.49 -3.25 -2.46
CA ILE A 101 10.04 -3.50 -2.41
C ILE A 101 9.73 -4.79 -1.66
N SER A 102 8.62 -4.79 -0.95
CA SER A 102 8.08 -5.97 -0.25
C SER A 102 6.58 -6.11 -0.52
N LYS A 103 5.99 -7.25 -0.17
CA LYS A 103 4.53 -7.41 -0.12
C LYS A 103 4.03 -7.40 1.31
N ARG A 104 3.14 -6.47 1.64
CA ARG A 104 2.40 -6.50 2.91
C ARG A 104 1.32 -7.57 2.86
N GLY A 105 1.37 -8.49 3.83
CA GLY A 105 0.42 -9.60 3.94
C GLY A 105 0.38 -10.45 2.67
N ASP A 106 1.54 -10.61 2.03
CA ASP A 106 1.77 -11.42 0.82
C ASP A 106 1.00 -10.98 -0.44
N ILE A 107 0.32 -9.82 -0.38
CA ILE A 107 -0.56 -9.35 -1.46
C ILE A 107 -0.15 -7.97 -1.98
N ILE A 108 0.01 -6.96 -1.11
CA ILE A 108 0.10 -5.56 -1.54
C ILE A 108 1.56 -5.14 -1.65
N PRO A 109 2.11 -4.87 -2.86
CA PRO A 109 3.48 -4.41 -2.99
C PRO A 109 3.66 -3.00 -2.45
N LYS A 110 4.77 -2.75 -1.77
CA LYS A 110 5.10 -1.48 -1.11
C LYS A 110 6.59 -1.18 -1.23
N ILE A 111 6.92 0.10 -1.42
CA ILE A 111 8.29 0.61 -1.30
C ILE A 111 8.66 0.66 0.19
N GLU A 112 9.76 0.02 0.59
CA GLU A 112 10.24 0.03 1.97
C GLU A 112 11.33 1.06 2.21
N THR A 113 12.34 1.14 1.33
CA THR A 113 13.41 2.13 1.43
C THR A 113 14.04 2.41 0.06
N VAL A 114 14.69 3.57 -0.03
CA VAL A 114 15.59 3.92 -1.13
C VAL A 114 16.98 3.38 -0.82
N ILE A 115 17.58 2.70 -1.80
CA ILE A 115 18.94 2.18 -1.75
C ILE A 115 19.90 3.27 -2.25
N ASN A 116 19.59 3.79 -3.43
CA ASN A 116 20.41 4.76 -4.13
C ASN A 116 19.54 5.60 -5.08
N SER A 117 19.96 6.83 -5.33
CA SER A 117 19.33 7.72 -6.32
C SER A 117 20.41 8.26 -7.24
N PRO A 118 20.39 7.89 -8.54
CA PRO A 118 21.32 8.44 -9.53
C PRO A 118 21.29 9.97 -9.59
N ALA A 119 22.36 10.58 -10.10
CA ALA A 119 22.45 12.03 -10.22
C ALA A 119 21.38 12.61 -11.17
N GLU A 120 20.99 11.83 -12.19
CA GLU A 120 19.94 12.13 -13.16
C GLU A 120 18.52 11.86 -12.64
N ALA A 121 18.37 11.38 -11.39
CA ALA A 121 17.07 11.10 -10.81
C ALA A 121 16.25 12.39 -10.62
N LYS A 122 14.95 12.31 -10.96
CA LYS A 122 14.04 13.47 -10.98
C LYS A 122 13.17 13.52 -9.73
N ASP A 123 12.94 14.72 -9.21
CA ASP A 123 12.04 14.90 -8.08
C ASP A 123 10.59 14.53 -8.46
N ILE A 124 9.89 13.88 -7.54
CA ILE A 124 8.49 13.52 -7.71
C ILE A 124 7.64 14.72 -7.32
N ILE A 125 6.85 15.24 -8.27
CA ILE A 125 6.01 16.41 -8.07
C ILE A 125 4.58 15.95 -7.81
N ALA A 126 4.02 16.34 -6.67
CA ALA A 126 2.62 16.10 -6.37
C ALA A 126 1.71 17.03 -7.21
N PRO A 127 0.54 16.54 -7.67
CA PRO A 127 -0.41 17.40 -8.36
C PRO A 127 -0.88 18.49 -7.39
N THR A 128 -0.99 19.71 -7.92
CA THR A 128 -1.47 20.88 -7.16
C THR A 128 -2.94 21.18 -7.45
N VAL A 129 -3.48 20.64 -8.54
CA VAL A 129 -4.82 20.90 -9.03
C VAL A 129 -5.56 19.59 -9.26
N CYS A 130 -6.84 19.57 -8.91
CA CYS A 130 -7.71 18.41 -9.13
C CYS A 130 -7.99 18.22 -10.63
N GLU A 131 -7.67 17.05 -11.19
CA GLU A 131 -7.87 16.73 -12.62
C GLU A 131 -9.33 16.79 -13.08
N VAL A 132 -10.29 16.78 -12.14
CA VAL A 132 -11.73 16.67 -12.42
C VAL A 132 -12.43 18.02 -12.40
N CYS A 133 -12.10 18.86 -11.42
CA CYS A 133 -12.84 20.10 -11.13
C CYS A 133 -11.93 21.32 -11.06
N ASN A 134 -10.63 21.16 -11.35
CA ASN A 134 -9.62 22.20 -11.36
C ASN A 134 -9.47 23.01 -10.06
N THR A 135 -10.01 22.52 -8.94
CA THR A 135 -9.78 23.12 -7.63
C THR A 135 -8.38 22.78 -7.13
N ASN A 136 -7.71 23.75 -6.49
CA ASN A 136 -6.44 23.51 -5.80
C ASN A 136 -6.58 22.40 -4.75
N LEU A 137 -5.64 21.47 -4.76
CA LEU A 137 -5.59 20.36 -3.81
C LEU A 137 -5.09 20.83 -2.45
N SER A 138 -5.64 20.24 -1.39
CA SER A 138 -5.19 20.43 -0.01
C SER A 138 -4.20 19.32 0.35
N HIS A 139 -3.08 19.68 0.97
CA HIS A 139 -2.04 18.77 1.41
C HIS A 139 -1.82 18.89 2.92
N GLU A 140 -2.23 17.86 3.66
CA GLU A 140 -2.10 17.77 5.13
C GLU A 140 -0.96 16.81 5.54
N GLY A 141 0.07 16.72 4.70
CA GLY A 141 1.20 15.82 4.87
C GLY A 141 0.85 14.38 4.46
N THR A 142 0.15 13.65 5.34
CA THR A 142 -0.23 12.25 5.08
C THR A 142 -1.35 12.10 4.05
N ARG A 143 -1.94 13.20 3.61
CA ARG A 143 -3.11 13.20 2.75
C ARG A 143 -3.08 14.35 1.75
N LEU A 144 -3.21 14.00 0.48
CA LEU A 144 -3.47 14.94 -0.62
C LEU A 144 -4.90 14.72 -1.09
N TYR A 145 -5.71 15.78 -1.15
CA TYR A 145 -7.12 15.64 -1.50
C TYR A 145 -7.76 16.89 -2.10
N CYS A 146 -8.86 16.71 -2.83
CA CYS A 146 -9.68 17.79 -3.36
C CYS A 146 -10.67 18.30 -2.29
N PRO A 147 -10.57 19.56 -1.84
CA PRO A 147 -11.46 20.10 -0.81
C PRO A 147 -12.87 20.42 -1.34
N ASN A 148 -13.03 20.62 -2.65
CA ASN A 148 -14.30 20.96 -3.27
C ASN A 148 -15.38 19.88 -3.04
N GLU A 149 -16.44 20.24 -2.33
CA GLU A 149 -17.56 19.34 -2.02
C GLU A 149 -18.44 19.04 -3.23
N LEU A 150 -18.46 19.96 -4.20
CA LEU A 150 -19.23 19.88 -5.44
C LEU A 150 -18.45 19.17 -6.56
N CYS A 151 -17.25 18.68 -6.29
CA CYS A 151 -16.49 17.88 -7.26
C CYS A 151 -17.29 16.63 -7.67
N SER A 152 -17.51 16.46 -8.97
CA SER A 152 -18.30 15.35 -9.53
C SER A 152 -17.78 13.98 -9.09
N LYS A 153 -16.46 13.78 -9.05
CA LYS A 153 -15.83 12.53 -8.58
C LYS A 153 -16.08 12.26 -7.10
N ARG A 154 -16.13 13.30 -6.24
CA ARG A 154 -16.48 13.17 -4.81
C ARG A 154 -17.96 12.81 -4.64
N ILE A 155 -18.86 13.46 -5.39
CA ILE A 155 -20.30 13.16 -5.38
C ILE A 155 -20.54 11.72 -5.84
N TYR A 156 -19.97 11.35 -6.99
CA TYR A 156 -20.07 10.01 -7.55
C TYR A 156 -19.56 8.93 -6.57
N HIS A 157 -18.39 9.13 -5.97
CA HIS A 157 -17.85 8.20 -4.97
C HIS A 157 -18.76 8.05 -3.75
N ARG A 158 -19.33 9.16 -3.26
CA ARG A 158 -20.29 9.14 -2.14
C ARG A 158 -21.54 8.33 -2.49
N LEU A 159 -22.11 8.55 -3.67
CA LEU A 159 -23.26 7.79 -4.16
C LEU A 159 -22.95 6.30 -4.28
N ARG A 160 -21.82 5.95 -4.92
CA ARG A 160 -21.36 4.56 -5.04
C ARG A 160 -21.20 3.87 -3.68
N LYS A 161 -20.60 4.57 -2.71
CA LYS A 161 -20.45 4.04 -1.34
C LYS A 161 -21.81 3.82 -0.66
N TRP A 162 -22.76 4.72 -0.88
CA TRP A 162 -24.10 4.63 -0.31
C TRP A 162 -24.90 3.45 -0.91
N ILE A 163 -24.89 3.31 -2.24
CA ILE A 163 -25.49 2.19 -2.97
C ILE A 163 -24.93 0.86 -2.48
N LYS A 164 -23.60 0.75 -2.35
CA LYS A 164 -22.95 -0.45 -1.80
C LYS A 164 -23.40 -0.75 -0.37
N LYS A 165 -23.51 0.27 0.49
CA LYS A 165 -23.96 0.11 1.88
C LYS A 165 -25.43 -0.32 1.99
N LEU A 166 -26.28 0.19 1.10
CA LEU A 166 -27.69 -0.19 1.00
C LEU A 166 -27.91 -1.54 0.28
N ASN A 167 -26.84 -2.15 -0.24
CA ASN A 167 -26.89 -3.41 -0.98
C ASN A 167 -27.88 -3.38 -2.16
N ILE A 168 -27.98 -2.22 -2.84
CA ILE A 168 -28.83 -2.08 -4.01
C ILE A 168 -28.21 -2.90 -5.14
N LYS A 169 -28.84 -4.03 -5.46
CA LYS A 169 -28.47 -4.87 -6.61
C LYS A 169 -28.93 -4.18 -7.89
N TYR A 170 -28.15 -4.32 -8.97
CA TYR A 170 -28.44 -3.83 -10.34
C TYR A 170 -28.26 -2.32 -10.63
N PHE A 171 -27.59 -1.57 -9.75
CA PHE A 171 -27.07 -0.26 -10.13
C PHE A 171 -25.74 -0.45 -10.87
N SER A 172 -25.79 -0.47 -12.20
CA SER A 172 -24.60 -0.62 -13.06
C SER A 172 -24.09 0.75 -13.54
N GLU A 173 -22.76 0.82 -13.75
CA GLU A 173 -22.09 1.91 -14.48
C GLU A 173 -22.40 1.85 -15.97
#